data_AF-A0A4U9VP99-F1
#
_entry.id   AF-A0A4U9VP99-F1
#
_cell.length_a   1.000
_cell.length_b   1.000
_cell.length_c   1.000
_cell.angle_alpha   90.00
_cell.angle_beta   90.00
_cell.angle_gamma   90.00
#
_symmetry.space_group_name_H-M   'P 1'
#
loop_
_entity.id
_entity.type
_entity.pdbx_description
1 polymer ?
#
loop_
_entity_poly.entity_id
_entity_poly.type
_entity_poly.pdbx_seq_one_letter_code
_entity_poly.pdbx_strand_id
1 'polypeptide(L)'
;MRKIDISKLLHLFLLTAVLLQACQKGELFESATPKIVQITFAGSTTVPLDFFYGDAIVASTGEQNNTLPNPIKLNTTGGDQKIYIRQKGKSEVLKTYTIAGTDFSNVINIYYDNGKIYDAGINYKLQIYAKNSGLDFYLDNQRIYQNPYEGPTQETLTIPIDKGQQRMLTVRKVGADDVLISKTITDADSNAVLKFYLDGNDLLEHLTVPALKNPKAMSVTFKLQTDIPFGETKFVGGDIDIIPYIRDINTGAIKKPSPELRFTVSTKASFTTIELPPISESEYYTFDLARKGTNEPAFASTNSGKKVKLGLGNYGVFFLQSPETAFFLPGVRVICILSVTEETGGNNFDELFVTPTISEYLANWINFQ
;
A
#
# COMPACT_ATOMS: atom_id res chain seq x y z
N MET A 1 -43.06 -40.79 88.42
CA MET A 1 -41.90 -41.23 87.60
C MET A 1 -42.43 -41.84 86.30
N ARG A 2 -42.26 -41.18 85.15
CA ARG A 2 -42.62 -41.76 83.84
C ARG A 2 -41.56 -42.79 83.45
N LYS A 3 -41.96 -44.04 83.20
CA LYS A 3 -41.07 -45.08 82.65
C LYS A 3 -40.69 -44.66 81.23
N ILE A 4 -39.42 -44.33 81.03
CA ILE A 4 -38.87 -44.11 79.69
C ILE A 4 -38.78 -45.47 79.03
N ASP A 5 -39.43 -45.61 77.88
CA ASP A 5 -39.48 -46.83 77.12
C ASP A 5 -38.14 -47.04 76.39
N ILE A 6 -37.31 -47.94 76.94
CA ILE A 6 -35.93 -48.21 76.49
C ILE A 6 -35.90 -48.60 75.00
N SER A 7 -36.98 -49.23 74.49
CA SER A 7 -37.12 -49.56 73.08
C SER A 7 -37.07 -48.32 72.18
N LYS A 8 -37.71 -47.22 72.59
CA LYS A 8 -37.71 -45.97 71.81
C LYS A 8 -36.36 -45.28 71.81
N LEU A 9 -35.61 -45.40 72.91
CA LEU A 9 -34.25 -44.87 73.00
C LEU A 9 -33.30 -45.62 72.05
N LEU A 10 -33.47 -46.95 71.96
CA LEU A 10 -32.67 -47.80 71.08
C LEU A 10 -32.96 -47.51 69.60
N HIS A 11 -34.24 -47.37 69.22
CA HIS A 11 -34.62 -47.01 67.85
C HIS A 11 -34.12 -45.61 67.47
N LEU A 12 -34.17 -44.65 68.40
CA LEU A 12 -33.63 -43.32 68.17
C LEU A 12 -32.10 -43.41 67.97
N PHE A 13 -31.38 -44.13 68.83
CA PHE A 13 -29.93 -44.28 68.70
C PHE A 13 -29.52 -44.97 67.39
N LEU A 14 -30.26 -46.01 66.98
CA LEU A 14 -30.03 -46.71 65.72
C LEU A 14 -30.29 -45.80 64.51
N LEU A 15 -31.35 -44.99 64.55
CA LEU A 15 -31.67 -44.02 63.51
C LEU A 15 -30.57 -42.94 63.40
N THR A 16 -30.08 -42.43 64.53
CA THR A 16 -28.98 -41.45 64.54
C THR A 16 -27.68 -42.05 64.02
N ALA A 17 -27.38 -43.31 64.35
CA ALA A 17 -26.20 -44.01 63.85
C ALA A 17 -26.23 -44.22 62.33
N VAL A 18 -27.39 -44.56 61.76
CA VAL A 18 -27.57 -44.70 60.31
C VAL A 18 -27.45 -43.34 59.60
N LEU A 19 -28.01 -42.27 60.18
CA LEU A 19 -27.90 -40.91 59.62
C LEU A 19 -26.46 -40.36 59.66
N LEU A 20 -25.66 -40.74 60.67
CA LEU A 20 -24.25 -40.35 60.75
C LEU A 20 -23.37 -41.08 59.71
N GLN A 21 -23.75 -42.28 59.26
CA GLN A 21 -23.02 -43.00 58.20
C GLN A 21 -23.45 -42.58 56.78
N ALA A 22 -24.64 -42.01 56.61
CA ALA A 22 -25.13 -41.56 55.30
C ALA A 22 -24.45 -40.28 54.78
N CYS A 23 -23.67 -39.57 55.61
CA CYS A 23 -22.98 -38.32 55.25
C CYS A 23 -21.48 -38.51 54.98
N GLN A 24 -21.11 -39.63 54.34
CA GLN A 24 -19.80 -39.81 53.72
C GLN A 24 -19.96 -40.03 52.21
N LYS A 25 -20.59 -39.08 51.54
CA LYS A 25 -20.44 -38.97 50.09
C LYS A 25 -19.03 -38.40 49.84
N GLY A 26 -18.03 -39.28 49.88
CA GLY A 26 -16.70 -38.96 49.41
C GLY A 26 -16.81 -38.57 47.94
N GLU A 27 -16.66 -37.29 47.65
CA GLU A 27 -16.43 -36.87 46.28
C GLU A 27 -15.14 -37.53 45.83
N LEU A 28 -15.21 -38.33 44.76
CA LEU A 28 -14.04 -38.83 44.05
C LEU A 28 -13.31 -37.60 43.49
N PHE A 29 -12.43 -37.02 44.29
CA PHE A 29 -11.41 -36.11 43.83
C PHE A 29 -10.49 -36.92 42.92
N GLU A 30 -10.74 -36.91 41.61
CA GLU A 30 -9.75 -37.33 40.65
C GLU A 30 -8.49 -36.48 40.87
N SER A 31 -7.40 -37.13 41.27
CA SER A 31 -6.13 -36.48 41.59
C SER A 31 -5.46 -35.82 40.38
N ALA A 32 -6.01 -36.01 39.18
CA ALA A 32 -5.56 -35.40 37.94
C ALA A 32 -6.74 -34.76 37.22
N THR A 33 -7.12 -33.54 37.61
CA THR A 33 -8.09 -32.74 36.85
C THR A 33 -7.62 -32.66 35.39
N PRO A 34 -8.43 -33.06 34.41
CA PRO A 34 -8.03 -33.03 33.01
C PRO A 34 -7.71 -31.59 32.60
N LYS A 35 -6.51 -31.39 32.07
CA LYS A 35 -6.09 -30.08 31.55
C LYS A 35 -6.65 -29.95 30.14
N ILE A 36 -7.46 -28.94 29.92
CA ILE A 36 -8.05 -28.64 28.61
C ILE A 36 -7.47 -27.31 28.14
N VAL A 37 -7.07 -27.27 26.88
CA VAL A 37 -6.66 -26.05 26.20
C VAL A 37 -7.57 -25.83 24.99
N GLN A 38 -7.93 -24.58 24.75
CA GLN A 38 -8.59 -24.11 23.56
C GLN A 38 -7.54 -23.60 22.58
N ILE A 39 -7.69 -23.99 21.32
CA ILE A 39 -6.80 -23.62 20.24
C ILE A 39 -7.62 -22.86 19.21
N THR A 40 -7.20 -21.63 18.97
CA THR A 40 -7.78 -20.75 17.96
C THR A 40 -6.83 -20.66 16.78
N PHE A 41 -7.35 -20.84 15.57
CA PHE A 41 -6.57 -20.75 14.35
C PHE A 41 -6.79 -19.38 13.72
N ALA A 42 -5.71 -18.70 13.34
CA ALA A 42 -5.74 -17.39 12.71
C ALA A 42 -4.80 -17.34 11.50
N GLY A 43 -5.07 -16.45 10.55
CA GLY A 43 -4.29 -16.29 9.31
C GLY A 43 -5.05 -16.72 8.06
N SER A 44 -4.34 -17.26 7.06
CA SER A 44 -4.90 -17.60 5.75
C SER A 44 -4.17 -18.77 5.08
N THR A 45 -4.87 -19.47 4.19
CA THR A 45 -4.30 -20.53 3.37
C THR A 45 -4.99 -20.60 2.01
N THR A 46 -4.21 -20.89 0.98
CA THR A 46 -4.68 -21.08 -0.40
C THR A 46 -4.98 -22.55 -0.73
N VAL A 47 -4.67 -23.47 0.18
CA VAL A 47 -4.90 -24.90 0.03
C VAL A 47 -5.62 -25.49 1.26
N PRO A 48 -6.30 -26.64 1.11
CA PRO A 48 -6.91 -27.29 2.24
C PRO A 48 -5.86 -27.93 3.16
N LEU A 49 -6.02 -27.74 4.47
CA LEU A 49 -5.11 -28.23 5.52
C LEU A 49 -5.84 -29.15 6.51
N ASP A 50 -5.14 -30.17 6.99
CA ASP A 50 -5.53 -31.05 8.09
C ASP A 50 -4.64 -30.82 9.31
N PHE A 51 -5.27 -30.79 10.48
CA PHE A 51 -4.63 -30.56 11.78
C PHE A 51 -4.67 -31.85 12.59
N PHE A 52 -3.50 -32.40 12.89
CA PHE A 52 -3.35 -33.66 13.60
C PHE A 52 -2.94 -33.44 15.05
N TYR A 53 -3.59 -34.16 15.95
CA TYR A 53 -3.22 -34.29 17.35
C TYR A 53 -3.00 -35.78 17.64
N GLY A 54 -1.75 -36.15 17.91
CA GLY A 54 -1.35 -37.57 17.80
C GLY A 54 -1.60 -38.07 16.37
N ASP A 55 -2.36 -39.14 16.23
CA ASP A 55 -2.71 -39.76 14.94
C ASP A 55 -4.10 -39.37 14.41
N ALA A 56 -4.83 -38.51 15.14
CA ALA A 56 -6.19 -38.13 14.79
C ALA A 56 -6.23 -36.74 14.15
N ILE A 57 -7.04 -36.59 13.10
CA ILE A 57 -7.43 -35.28 12.56
C ILE A 57 -8.41 -34.65 13.57
N VAL A 58 -8.02 -33.51 14.13
CA VAL A 58 -8.83 -32.76 15.11
C VAL A 58 -9.48 -31.52 14.51
N ALA A 59 -8.99 -31.06 13.38
CA ALA A 59 -9.60 -30.00 12.59
C ALA A 59 -9.17 -30.10 11.13
N SER A 60 -9.94 -29.49 10.24
CA SER A 60 -9.61 -29.31 8.82
C SER A 60 -10.14 -27.98 8.34
N THR A 61 -9.50 -27.39 7.33
CA THR A 61 -10.05 -26.21 6.64
C THR A 61 -11.34 -26.53 5.90
N GLY A 62 -12.20 -25.54 5.71
CA GLY A 62 -13.43 -25.68 4.94
C GLY A 62 -13.18 -26.10 3.49
N GLU A 63 -14.00 -27.02 2.95
CA GLU A 63 -13.74 -27.68 1.65
C GLU A 63 -13.85 -26.74 0.43
N GLN A 64 -14.68 -25.69 0.52
CA GLN A 64 -14.93 -24.80 -0.61
C GLN A 64 -14.07 -23.52 -0.57
N ASN A 65 -13.66 -23.07 0.62
CA ASN A 65 -13.15 -21.72 0.80
C ASN A 65 -11.77 -21.68 1.49
N ASN A 66 -11.21 -22.84 1.83
CA ASN A 66 -9.99 -22.96 2.63
C ASN A 66 -10.02 -22.16 3.95
N THR A 67 -11.21 -21.88 4.47
CA THR A 67 -11.40 -21.16 5.72
C THR A 67 -10.79 -21.95 6.87
N LEU A 68 -10.03 -21.28 7.73
CA LEU A 68 -9.47 -21.90 8.92
C LEU A 68 -10.58 -22.46 9.83
N PRO A 69 -10.31 -23.58 10.52
CA PRO A 69 -11.31 -24.22 11.36
C PRO A 69 -11.71 -23.36 12.56
N ASN A 70 -12.92 -23.60 13.07
CA ASN A 70 -13.36 -23.05 14.35
C ASN A 70 -12.44 -23.48 15.49
N PRO A 71 -12.40 -22.72 16.61
CA PRO A 71 -11.60 -23.10 17.77
C PRO A 71 -11.92 -24.51 18.26
N ILE A 72 -10.89 -25.28 18.57
CA ILE A 72 -11.01 -26.64 19.10
C ILE A 72 -10.54 -26.70 20.55
N LYS A 73 -11.02 -27.69 21.30
CA LYS A 73 -10.55 -27.96 22.67
C LYS A 73 -9.84 -29.30 22.71
N LEU A 74 -8.62 -29.32 23.23
CA LEU A 74 -7.79 -30.52 23.33
C LEU A 74 -7.44 -30.81 24.79
N ASN A 75 -7.35 -32.09 25.12
CA ASN A 75 -6.88 -32.55 26.43
C ASN A 75 -5.35 -32.63 26.42
N THR A 76 -4.70 -31.84 27.26
CA THR A 76 -3.23 -31.75 27.44
C THR A 76 -2.77 -32.34 28.77
N THR A 77 -3.56 -33.24 29.35
CA THR A 77 -3.16 -34.00 30.56
C THR A 77 -1.88 -34.77 30.26
N GLY A 78 -0.81 -34.48 31.02
CA GLY A 78 0.54 -35.03 30.76
C GLY A 78 1.58 -34.00 30.31
N GLY A 79 1.18 -32.73 30.10
CA GLY A 79 2.11 -31.62 29.81
C GLY A 79 1.92 -31.05 28.41
N ASP A 80 2.97 -30.42 27.88
CA ASP A 80 2.94 -29.81 26.55
C ASP A 80 2.71 -30.85 25.46
N GLN A 81 1.92 -30.46 24.46
CA GLN A 81 1.52 -31.35 23.37
C GLN A 81 1.87 -30.76 22.01
N LYS A 82 1.67 -31.52 20.94
CA LYS A 82 1.99 -31.09 19.57
C LYS A 82 0.77 -31.15 18.66
N ILE A 83 0.64 -30.14 17.80
CA ILE A 83 -0.22 -30.17 16.62
C ILE A 83 0.65 -30.20 15.38
N TYR A 84 0.33 -31.10 14.47
CA TYR A 84 0.97 -31.19 13.16
C TYR A 84 0.00 -30.69 12.09
N ILE A 85 0.49 -29.85 11.18
CA ILE A 85 -0.32 -29.37 10.06
C ILE A 85 0.20 -30.01 8.77
N ARG A 86 -0.73 -30.53 7.97
CA ARG A 86 -0.47 -31.13 6.67
C ARG A 86 -1.41 -30.55 5.63
N GLN A 87 -1.02 -30.60 4.37
CA GLN A 87 -1.99 -30.42 3.30
C GLN A 87 -2.96 -31.62 3.28
N LYS A 88 -4.25 -31.37 3.08
CA LYS A 88 -5.28 -32.42 3.12
C LYS A 88 -4.95 -33.57 2.17
N GLY A 89 -4.98 -34.80 2.68
CA GLY A 89 -4.63 -36.01 1.92
C GLY A 89 -3.13 -36.21 1.65
N LYS A 90 -2.23 -35.39 2.23
CA LYS A 90 -0.77 -35.58 2.17
C LYS A 90 -0.23 -36.04 3.52
N SER A 91 0.85 -36.82 3.47
CA SER A 91 1.54 -37.33 4.68
C SER A 91 2.62 -36.38 5.20
N GLU A 92 3.10 -35.46 4.37
CA GLU A 92 4.16 -34.51 4.72
C GLU A 92 3.66 -33.51 5.76
N VAL A 93 4.44 -33.35 6.85
CA VAL A 93 4.19 -32.35 7.88
C VAL A 93 4.80 -31.02 7.45
N LEU A 94 3.95 -30.02 7.25
CA LEU A 94 4.36 -28.67 6.86
C LEU A 94 4.87 -27.86 8.05
N LYS A 95 4.26 -28.04 9.22
CA LYS A 95 4.60 -27.33 10.46
C LYS A 95 4.16 -28.11 11.68
N THR A 96 4.90 -27.94 12.77
CA THR A 96 4.56 -28.47 14.09
C THR A 96 4.50 -27.33 15.09
N TYR A 97 3.42 -27.24 15.85
CA TYR A 97 3.25 -26.29 16.95
C TYR A 97 3.26 -27.05 18.28
N THR A 98 4.00 -26.52 19.25
CA THR A 98 3.91 -26.97 20.64
C THR A 98 2.80 -26.18 21.33
N ILE A 99 1.89 -26.88 21.99
CA ILE A 99 0.79 -26.31 22.75
C ILE A 99 1.14 -26.42 24.23
N ALA A 100 1.27 -25.26 24.89
CA ALA A 100 1.58 -25.20 26.30
C ALA A 100 0.41 -25.78 27.10
N GLY A 101 0.68 -26.79 27.92
CA GLY A 101 -0.36 -27.42 28.75
C GLY A 101 -0.82 -26.54 29.93
N THR A 102 -0.17 -25.40 30.15
CA THR A 102 -0.49 -24.43 31.21
C THR A 102 -1.52 -23.39 30.79
N ASP A 103 -1.60 -23.08 29.49
CA ASP A 103 -2.35 -21.94 28.99
C ASP A 103 -3.67 -22.43 28.40
N PHE A 104 -4.79 -21.99 28.99
CA PHE A 104 -6.10 -22.40 28.50
C PHE A 104 -6.35 -21.92 27.06
N SER A 105 -5.77 -20.82 26.62
CA SER A 105 -5.99 -20.26 25.28
C SER A 105 -4.69 -20.16 24.52
N ASN A 106 -4.59 -20.87 23.40
CA ASN A 106 -3.47 -20.83 22.47
C ASN A 106 -3.97 -20.33 21.12
N VAL A 107 -3.22 -19.42 20.49
CA VAL A 107 -3.50 -18.96 19.12
C VAL A 107 -2.39 -19.50 18.22
N ILE A 108 -2.79 -20.25 17.18
CA ILE A 108 -1.88 -20.73 16.14
C ILE A 108 -2.10 -19.87 14.91
N ASN A 109 -1.09 -19.08 14.57
CA ASN A 109 -1.08 -18.27 13.36
C ASN A 109 -0.56 -19.10 12.19
N ILE A 110 -1.30 -19.12 11.09
CA ILE A 110 -1.05 -19.96 9.93
C ILE A 110 -1.17 -19.09 8.70
N TYR A 111 -0.02 -18.86 8.06
CA TYR A 111 0.03 -18.24 6.76
C TYR A 111 0.67 -19.24 5.81
N TYR A 112 -0.14 -19.96 5.04
CA TYR A 112 0.38 -20.92 4.06
C TYR A 112 0.75 -20.18 2.77
N ASP A 113 1.96 -20.43 2.29
CA ASP A 113 2.41 -20.00 0.98
C ASP A 113 3.32 -21.06 0.36
N ASN A 114 2.92 -21.52 -0.81
CA ASN A 114 3.65 -22.46 -1.68
C ASN A 114 4.38 -23.61 -0.94
N GLY A 115 3.64 -24.38 -0.15
CA GLY A 115 4.18 -25.56 0.55
C GLY A 115 4.87 -25.26 1.87
N LYS A 116 4.90 -24.01 2.33
CA LYS A 116 5.41 -23.63 3.65
C LYS A 116 4.35 -22.92 4.49
N ILE A 117 4.38 -23.14 5.80
CA ILE A 117 3.57 -22.38 6.77
C ILE A 117 4.48 -21.43 7.55
N TYR A 118 4.07 -20.16 7.58
CA TYR A 118 4.73 -19.08 8.29
C TYR A 118 3.95 -18.71 9.55
N ASP A 119 4.66 -18.31 10.60
CA ASP A 119 4.07 -17.95 11.89
C ASP A 119 3.56 -16.51 11.94
N ALA A 120 3.90 -15.71 10.92
CA ALA A 120 3.46 -14.34 10.77
C ALA A 120 3.17 -14.01 9.31
N GLY A 121 2.33 -12.98 9.15
CA GLY A 121 2.03 -12.35 7.88
C GLY A 121 1.99 -10.85 8.10
N ILE A 122 2.59 -10.09 7.18
CA ILE A 122 2.52 -8.63 7.18
C ILE A 122 1.45 -8.21 6.20
N ASN A 123 0.63 -7.24 6.60
CA ASN A 123 -0.40 -6.68 5.75
C ASN A 123 0.10 -5.39 5.11
N TYR A 124 0.05 -5.31 3.80
CA TYR A 124 0.24 -4.09 3.03
C TYR A 124 -1.10 -3.56 2.55
N LYS A 125 -1.28 -2.25 2.67
CA LYS A 125 -2.35 -1.57 1.93
C LYS A 125 -1.82 -1.25 0.53
N LEU A 126 -2.33 -1.93 -0.48
CA LEU A 126 -2.07 -1.63 -1.88
C LEU A 126 -3.00 -0.50 -2.33
N GLN A 127 -2.43 0.55 -2.89
CA GLN A 127 -3.15 1.60 -3.60
C GLN A 127 -2.60 1.66 -5.01
N ILE A 128 -3.40 1.23 -5.98
CA ILE A 128 -2.97 1.11 -7.37
C ILE A 128 -3.83 2.02 -8.22
N TYR A 129 -3.20 2.74 -9.12
CA TYR A 129 -3.88 3.36 -10.24
C TYR A 129 -3.12 2.96 -11.51
N ALA A 130 -3.80 2.29 -12.44
CA ALA A 130 -3.14 1.80 -13.64
C ALA A 130 -3.92 2.22 -14.91
N LYS A 131 -3.24 2.95 -15.79
CA LYS A 131 -3.78 3.47 -17.05
C LYS A 131 -3.29 2.63 -18.22
N ASN A 132 -4.23 2.21 -19.05
CA ASN A 132 -4.06 1.39 -20.26
C ASN A 132 -3.45 -0.02 -20.06
N SER A 133 -3.08 -0.43 -18.84
CA SER A 133 -2.56 -1.74 -18.50
C SER A 133 -2.77 -2.02 -17.01
N GLY A 134 -2.94 -3.28 -16.62
CA GLY A 134 -2.94 -3.70 -15.21
C GLY A 134 -1.53 -3.96 -14.69
N LEU A 135 -1.44 -4.31 -13.39
CA LEU A 135 -0.20 -4.72 -12.73
C LEU A 135 -0.29 -6.16 -12.17
N ASP A 136 0.76 -6.94 -12.38
CA ASP A 136 0.96 -8.23 -11.73
C ASP A 136 2.00 -8.08 -10.59
N PHE A 137 1.68 -8.64 -9.43
CA PHE A 137 2.51 -8.63 -8.23
C PHE A 137 3.02 -10.04 -7.98
N TYR A 138 4.34 -10.16 -7.84
CA TYR A 138 5.02 -11.43 -7.62
C TYR A 138 5.80 -11.39 -6.33
N LEU A 139 5.70 -12.44 -5.52
CA LEU A 139 6.51 -12.66 -4.34
C LEU A 139 7.41 -13.86 -4.60
N ASP A 140 8.72 -13.65 -4.52
CA ASP A 140 9.75 -14.65 -4.84
C ASP A 140 9.49 -15.33 -6.21
N ASN A 141 9.16 -14.51 -7.21
CA ASN A 141 8.80 -14.90 -8.58
C ASN A 141 7.49 -15.69 -8.74
N GLN A 142 6.64 -15.75 -7.72
CA GLN A 142 5.30 -16.33 -7.82
C GLN A 142 4.24 -15.24 -7.78
N ARG A 143 3.30 -15.25 -8.75
CA ARG A 143 2.25 -14.24 -8.82
C ARG A 143 1.29 -14.41 -7.64
N ILE A 144 1.18 -13.38 -6.80
CA ILE A 144 0.32 -13.38 -5.60
C ILE A 144 -0.91 -12.48 -5.76
N TYR A 145 -0.85 -11.51 -6.67
CA TYR A 145 -1.97 -10.62 -6.92
C TYR A 145 -1.89 -10.09 -8.35
N GLN A 146 -3.06 -9.91 -8.97
CA GLN A 146 -3.21 -9.30 -10.27
C GLN A 146 -4.26 -8.21 -10.15
N ASN A 147 -3.89 -6.99 -10.51
CA ASN A 147 -4.84 -5.90 -10.67
C ASN A 147 -5.35 -5.95 -12.12
N PRO A 148 -6.63 -6.36 -12.35
CA PRO A 148 -7.24 -6.22 -13.66
C PRO A 148 -7.32 -4.71 -13.94
N TYR A 149 -6.82 -4.31 -15.11
CA TYR A 149 -6.89 -2.94 -15.60
C TYR A 149 -8.31 -2.38 -15.39
N GLU A 150 -8.47 -1.33 -14.56
CA GLU A 150 -9.59 -0.38 -14.54
C GLU A 150 -9.51 0.53 -13.29
N GLY A 151 -8.97 1.74 -13.47
CA GLY A 151 -9.11 2.82 -12.48
C GLY A 151 -8.34 2.60 -11.16
N PRO A 152 -8.68 3.38 -10.12
CA PRO A 152 -8.06 3.26 -8.81
C PRO A 152 -8.57 2.01 -8.05
N THR A 153 -7.66 1.25 -7.47
CA THR A 153 -7.95 0.06 -6.66
C THR A 153 -7.27 0.17 -5.30
N GLN A 154 -7.98 -0.26 -4.25
CA GLN A 154 -7.42 -0.44 -2.91
C GLN A 154 -7.60 -1.87 -2.46
N GLU A 155 -6.50 -2.51 -2.08
CA GLU A 155 -6.52 -3.89 -1.61
C GLU A 155 -5.62 -4.08 -0.39
N THR A 156 -5.84 -5.16 0.34
CA THR A 156 -4.89 -5.60 1.38
C THR A 156 -4.14 -6.83 0.89
N LEU A 157 -2.83 -6.73 0.84
CA LEU A 157 -1.95 -7.83 0.49
C LEU A 157 -1.28 -8.37 1.75
N THR A 158 -1.60 -9.61 2.11
CA THR A 158 -0.91 -10.31 3.20
C THR A 158 0.30 -11.06 2.64
N ILE A 159 1.50 -10.74 3.13
CA ILE A 159 2.74 -11.40 2.77
C ILE A 159 3.19 -12.30 3.93
N PRO A 160 3.17 -13.63 3.77
CA PRO A 160 3.67 -14.57 4.77
C PRO A 160 5.19 -14.46 4.93
N ILE A 161 5.67 -14.24 6.15
CA ILE A 161 7.10 -14.07 6.44
C ILE A 161 7.42 -14.44 7.89
N ASP A 162 8.50 -15.19 8.11
CA ASP A 162 8.97 -15.52 9.46
C ASP A 162 9.89 -14.40 9.98
N LYS A 163 9.99 -14.28 11.31
CA LYS A 163 10.81 -13.27 11.97
C LYS A 163 12.26 -13.31 11.47
N GLY A 164 12.80 -12.15 11.10
CA GLY A 164 14.17 -12.01 10.58
C GLY A 164 14.42 -12.58 9.19
N GLN A 165 13.38 -13.06 8.47
CA GLN A 165 13.50 -13.43 7.06
C GLN A 165 13.27 -12.24 6.14
N GLN A 166 13.66 -12.40 4.88
CA GLN A 166 13.41 -11.43 3.82
C GLN A 166 12.76 -12.13 2.63
N ARG A 167 11.90 -11.41 1.91
CA ARG A 167 11.27 -11.88 0.67
C ARG A 167 11.33 -10.79 -0.39
N MET A 168 11.23 -11.15 -1.66
CA MET A 168 11.29 -10.19 -2.77
C MET A 168 9.91 -9.98 -3.38
N LEU A 169 9.37 -8.78 -3.28
CA LEU A 169 8.19 -8.36 -4.03
C LEU A 169 8.64 -7.72 -5.35
N THR A 170 8.16 -8.22 -6.47
CA THR A 170 8.35 -7.60 -7.79
C THR A 170 7.01 -7.24 -8.41
N VAL A 171 6.99 -6.13 -9.15
CA VAL A 171 5.79 -5.64 -9.84
C VAL A 171 6.09 -5.56 -11.34
N ARG A 172 5.18 -6.08 -12.16
CA ARG A 172 5.27 -6.11 -13.61
C ARG A 172 3.97 -5.58 -14.21
N LYS A 173 4.00 -5.21 -15.49
CA LYS A 173 2.74 -5.08 -16.23
C LYS A 173 2.11 -6.45 -16.42
N VAL A 174 0.78 -6.49 -16.45
CA VAL A 174 0.06 -7.71 -16.82
C VAL A 174 0.56 -8.22 -18.16
N GLY A 175 1.04 -9.47 -18.19
CA GLY A 175 1.54 -10.12 -19.40
C GLY A 175 2.92 -9.68 -19.88
N ALA A 176 3.64 -8.85 -19.12
CA ALA A 176 5.03 -8.49 -19.42
C ALA A 176 6.01 -9.18 -18.46
N ASP A 177 7.21 -9.47 -18.97
CA ASP A 177 8.29 -10.05 -18.18
C ASP A 177 9.16 -8.99 -17.50
N ASP A 178 9.17 -7.76 -18.03
CA ASP A 178 9.97 -6.66 -17.49
C ASP A 178 9.51 -6.29 -16.08
N VAL A 179 10.46 -6.35 -15.14
CA VAL A 179 10.27 -5.93 -13.76
C VAL A 179 10.29 -4.41 -13.68
N LEU A 180 9.17 -3.82 -13.28
CA LEU A 180 9.04 -2.39 -13.09
C LEU A 180 9.61 -1.95 -11.74
N ILE A 181 9.34 -2.74 -10.69
CA ILE A 181 9.80 -2.50 -9.31
C ILE A 181 10.22 -3.82 -8.67
N SER A 182 11.26 -3.74 -7.85
CA SER A 182 11.72 -4.81 -6.97
C SER A 182 11.92 -4.25 -5.56
N LYS A 183 11.29 -4.85 -4.56
CA LYS A 183 11.32 -4.42 -3.17
C LYS A 183 11.61 -5.59 -2.26
N THR A 184 12.65 -5.47 -1.45
CA THR A 184 12.91 -6.41 -0.36
C THR A 184 11.94 -6.12 0.78
N ILE A 185 11.30 -7.17 1.26
CA ILE A 185 10.27 -7.17 2.27
C ILE A 185 10.81 -7.86 3.52
N THR A 186 10.61 -7.24 4.68
CA THR A 186 11.05 -7.72 5.99
C THR A 186 9.88 -7.73 6.97
N ASP A 187 10.03 -8.44 8.09
CA ASP A 187 9.03 -8.47 9.17
C ASP A 187 8.80 -7.10 9.83
N ALA A 188 9.76 -6.16 9.69
CA ALA A 188 9.64 -4.79 10.17
C ALA A 188 8.69 -3.92 9.32
N ASP A 189 8.34 -4.34 8.10
CA ASP A 189 7.57 -3.52 7.15
C ASP A 189 6.04 -3.58 7.37
N SER A 190 5.59 -4.06 8.52
CA SER A 190 4.16 -4.26 8.83
C SER A 190 3.33 -2.97 8.67
N ASN A 191 2.16 -3.07 8.04
CA ASN A 191 1.19 -1.98 7.80
C ASN A 191 1.66 -0.85 6.89
N ALA A 192 2.73 -1.04 6.12
CA ALA A 192 3.14 -0.07 5.13
C ALA A 192 2.11 0.03 3.98
N VAL A 193 2.03 1.24 3.41
CA VAL A 193 1.20 1.50 2.22
C VAL A 193 2.10 1.45 0.99
N LEU A 194 1.75 0.60 0.03
CA LEU A 194 2.41 0.57 -1.29
C LEU A 194 1.52 1.31 -2.29
N LYS A 195 2.04 2.40 -2.85
CA LYS A 195 1.31 3.24 -3.80
C LYS A 195 1.95 3.14 -5.18
N PHE A 196 1.15 2.75 -6.17
CA PHE A 196 1.56 2.60 -7.56
C PHE A 196 0.68 3.48 -8.46
N TYR A 197 1.32 4.25 -9.34
CA TYR A 197 0.65 4.93 -10.45
C TYR A 197 1.34 4.54 -11.76
N LEU A 198 0.64 3.84 -12.65
CA LEU A 198 1.13 3.44 -13.96
C LEU A 198 0.47 4.29 -15.05
N ASP A 199 1.28 4.99 -15.85
CA ASP A 199 0.84 5.63 -17.10
C ASP A 199 1.76 5.20 -18.24
N GLY A 200 1.21 4.44 -19.21
CA GLY A 200 2.03 3.83 -20.25
C GLY A 200 3.06 2.88 -19.63
N ASN A 201 4.36 3.05 -19.96
CA ASN A 201 5.47 2.27 -19.39
C ASN A 201 6.02 2.83 -18.07
N ASP A 202 5.57 4.01 -17.66
CA ASP A 202 6.10 4.69 -16.49
C ASP A 202 5.35 4.26 -15.23
N LEU A 203 6.05 3.57 -14.33
CA LEU A 203 5.54 3.27 -12.99
C LEU A 203 6.11 4.28 -11.98
N LEU A 204 5.21 4.95 -11.28
CA LEU A 204 5.55 5.81 -10.16
C LEU A 204 5.31 5.05 -8.86
N GLU A 205 6.37 4.93 -8.07
CA GLU A 205 6.30 4.51 -6.68
C GLU A 205 6.43 5.76 -5.78
N HIS A 206 5.68 5.80 -4.67
CA HIS A 206 5.94 6.71 -3.57
C HIS A 206 6.07 8.20 -3.95
N LEU A 207 5.23 8.74 -4.85
CA LEU A 207 5.17 10.18 -5.08
C LEU A 207 4.74 10.88 -3.78
N THR A 208 5.73 11.36 -3.05
CA THR A 208 5.54 12.13 -1.83
C THR A 208 5.54 13.58 -2.25
N VAL A 209 4.37 14.23 -2.19
CA VAL A 209 4.31 15.68 -2.38
C VAL A 209 4.85 16.30 -1.09
N PRO A 210 6.01 16.98 -1.09
CA PRO A 210 6.55 17.60 0.11
C PRO A 210 5.59 18.67 0.62
N ALA A 211 5.35 18.71 1.94
CA ALA A 211 4.54 19.76 2.54
C ALA A 211 5.03 21.14 2.11
N LEU A 212 4.10 22.06 1.84
CA LEU A 212 4.46 23.43 1.48
C LEU A 212 5.25 24.06 2.61
N LYS A 213 6.39 24.66 2.29
CA LYS A 213 7.16 25.43 3.28
C LYS A 213 6.38 26.66 3.73
N ASN A 214 5.61 27.25 2.82
CA ASN A 214 4.67 28.32 3.11
C ASN A 214 3.23 27.86 2.79
N PRO A 215 2.30 27.84 3.75
CA PRO A 215 0.90 27.45 3.51
C PRO A 215 0.16 28.30 2.46
N LYS A 216 0.66 29.51 2.16
CA LYS A 216 0.13 30.38 1.10
C LYS A 216 0.86 30.21 -0.23
N ALA A 217 1.98 29.50 -0.27
CA ALA A 217 2.65 29.19 -1.53
C ALA A 217 1.83 28.20 -2.35
N MET A 218 2.17 28.10 -3.61
CA MET A 218 1.60 27.14 -4.53
C MET A 218 2.66 26.07 -4.82
N SER A 219 2.26 24.83 -5.06
CA SER A 219 3.20 23.81 -5.55
C SER A 219 2.69 23.12 -6.79
N VAL A 220 3.60 22.87 -7.71
CA VAL A 220 3.36 22.07 -8.90
C VAL A 220 4.32 20.89 -8.85
N THR A 221 3.79 19.68 -8.83
CA THR A 221 4.55 18.44 -8.98
C THR A 221 4.31 17.91 -10.38
N PHE A 222 5.34 17.69 -11.16
CA PHE A 222 5.15 17.30 -12.55
C PHE A 222 6.26 16.43 -13.10
N LYS A 223 5.90 15.66 -14.12
CA LYS A 223 6.86 15.04 -15.05
C LYS A 223 6.95 15.90 -16.30
N LEU A 224 8.17 16.19 -16.74
CA LEU A 224 8.38 16.82 -18.04
C LEU A 224 8.50 15.72 -19.11
N GLN A 225 7.61 15.74 -20.09
CA GLN A 225 7.75 14.93 -21.29
C GLN A 225 8.38 15.79 -22.38
N THR A 226 9.56 15.36 -22.84
CA THR A 226 10.36 16.10 -23.83
C THR A 226 10.25 15.51 -25.24
N ASP A 227 9.63 14.34 -25.37
CA ASP A 227 9.33 13.73 -26.65
C ASP A 227 8.20 14.54 -27.28
N ILE A 228 8.53 15.31 -28.33
CA ILE A 228 7.57 16.05 -29.13
C ILE A 228 7.22 15.14 -30.32
N PRO A 229 6.02 14.53 -30.37
CA PRO A 229 5.66 13.58 -31.42
C PRO A 229 5.40 14.25 -32.78
N PHE A 230 5.30 15.58 -32.85
CA PHE A 230 4.95 16.35 -34.05
C PHE A 230 5.68 17.69 -34.07
N GLY A 231 6.38 18.03 -35.16
CA GLY A 231 6.76 19.43 -35.42
C GLY A 231 8.17 19.69 -35.94
N GLU A 232 8.45 20.97 -36.17
CA GLU A 232 9.74 21.53 -36.56
C GLU A 232 10.65 21.77 -35.34
N THR A 233 10.29 21.39 -34.11
CA THR A 233 11.12 21.62 -32.92
C THR A 233 11.66 20.32 -32.31
N LYS A 234 12.93 20.34 -31.86
CA LYS A 234 13.56 19.22 -31.15
C LYS A 234 14.05 19.61 -29.75
N PHE A 235 13.93 18.68 -28.81
CA PHE A 235 14.60 18.79 -27.52
C PHE A 235 16.12 18.68 -27.69
N VAL A 236 16.88 19.57 -27.04
CA VAL A 236 18.34 19.65 -27.20
C VAL A 236 19.09 18.67 -26.27
N GLY A 237 18.38 18.03 -25.33
CA GLY A 237 18.93 17.04 -24.42
C GLY A 237 19.43 17.61 -23.08
N GLY A 238 19.63 16.73 -22.10
CA GLY A 238 20.12 17.07 -20.77
C GLY A 238 19.03 17.46 -19.77
N ASP A 239 19.45 17.87 -18.57
CA ASP A 239 18.55 18.50 -17.59
C ASP A 239 18.19 19.92 -18.04
N ILE A 240 17.05 20.43 -17.60
CA ILE A 240 16.59 21.78 -17.92
C ILE A 240 16.35 22.62 -16.68
N ASP A 241 16.22 23.93 -16.86
CA ASP A 241 15.71 24.84 -15.84
C ASP A 241 14.34 25.40 -16.26
N ILE A 242 13.41 25.45 -15.31
CA ILE A 242 12.18 26.22 -15.42
C ILE A 242 12.41 27.59 -14.80
N ILE A 243 12.11 28.62 -15.59
CA ILE A 243 12.23 30.03 -15.19
C ILE A 243 10.81 30.63 -15.15
N PRO A 244 10.22 30.80 -13.96
CA PRO A 244 8.88 31.38 -13.83
C PRO A 244 8.88 32.91 -14.00
N TYR A 245 7.76 33.42 -14.53
CA TYR A 245 7.42 34.82 -14.66
C TYR A 245 6.00 35.03 -14.13
N ILE A 246 5.73 36.20 -13.55
CA ILE A 246 4.40 36.60 -13.08
C ILE A 246 3.82 37.55 -14.12
N ARG A 247 2.58 37.29 -14.54
CA ARG A 247 1.85 38.11 -15.50
C ARG A 247 0.54 38.61 -14.88
N ASP A 248 0.24 39.88 -15.08
CA ASP A 248 -1.03 40.47 -14.66
C ASP A 248 -2.11 40.26 -15.75
N ILE A 249 -3.28 39.79 -15.34
CA ILE A 249 -4.42 39.44 -16.19
C ILE A 249 -4.96 40.67 -16.91
N ASN A 250 -5.01 41.81 -16.22
CA ASN A 250 -5.70 43.01 -16.72
C ASN A 250 -4.81 43.84 -17.64
N THR A 251 -3.52 43.93 -17.33
CA THR A 251 -2.56 44.79 -18.02
C THR A 251 -1.63 44.02 -18.95
N GLY A 252 -1.52 42.71 -18.79
CA GLY A 252 -0.56 41.87 -19.50
C GLY A 252 0.89 42.12 -19.07
N ALA A 253 1.14 42.96 -18.06
CA ALA A 253 2.47 43.29 -17.58
C ALA A 253 3.18 42.04 -17.03
N ILE A 254 4.47 41.91 -17.32
CA ILE A 254 5.27 40.73 -16.97
C ILE A 254 6.41 41.15 -16.05
N LYS A 255 6.59 40.42 -14.96
CA LYS A 255 7.71 40.61 -14.03
C LYS A 255 8.31 39.27 -13.62
N LYS A 256 9.58 39.29 -13.21
CA LYS A 256 10.21 38.14 -12.56
C LYS A 256 9.85 38.09 -11.08
N PRO A 257 9.74 36.90 -10.47
CA PRO A 257 9.76 36.76 -9.03
C PRO A 257 11.02 37.39 -8.44
N SER A 258 10.92 37.90 -7.20
CA SER A 258 12.06 38.41 -6.43
C SER A 258 12.19 37.61 -5.13
N PRO A 259 13.30 36.89 -4.89
CA PRO A 259 14.45 36.74 -5.79
C PRO A 259 14.08 35.97 -7.08
N GLU A 260 14.92 36.11 -8.12
CA GLU A 260 14.73 35.34 -9.35
C GLU A 260 14.74 33.84 -9.02
N LEU A 261 13.69 33.15 -9.45
CA LEU A 261 13.53 31.72 -9.22
C LEU A 261 14.00 30.95 -10.45
N ARG A 262 14.62 29.80 -10.19
CA ARG A 262 15.07 28.86 -11.22
C ARG A 262 15.00 27.46 -10.63
N PHE A 263 14.25 26.59 -11.30
CA PHE A 263 14.06 25.22 -10.85
C PHE A 263 14.67 24.25 -11.84
N THR A 264 15.73 23.56 -11.42
CA THR A 264 16.32 22.51 -12.25
C THR A 264 15.43 21.27 -12.22
N VAL A 265 15.06 20.78 -13.39
CA VAL A 265 14.28 19.57 -13.61
C VAL A 265 15.15 18.57 -14.36
N SER A 266 15.32 17.38 -13.78
CA SER A 266 15.98 16.31 -14.51
C SER A 266 15.03 15.68 -15.51
N THR A 267 15.50 15.49 -16.74
CA THR A 267 14.75 14.78 -17.78
C THR A 267 14.69 13.27 -17.57
N LYS A 268 15.49 12.75 -16.63
CA LYS A 268 15.43 11.36 -16.15
C LYS A 268 14.54 11.19 -14.92
N ALA A 269 14.11 12.29 -14.28
CA ALA A 269 13.27 12.20 -13.10
C ALA A 269 11.86 11.74 -13.47
N SER A 270 11.26 10.92 -12.61
CA SER A 270 9.87 10.53 -12.76
C SER A 270 8.95 11.73 -12.49
N PHE A 271 9.10 12.45 -11.37
CA PHE A 271 8.37 13.70 -11.05
C PHE A 271 9.25 14.68 -10.26
N THR A 272 9.06 15.99 -10.47
CA THR A 272 9.73 17.09 -9.76
C THR A 272 8.67 17.99 -9.13
N THR A 273 8.87 18.40 -7.87
CA THR A 273 8.02 19.41 -7.21
C THR A 273 8.72 20.76 -7.18
N ILE A 274 8.02 21.80 -7.61
CA ILE A 274 8.43 23.20 -7.44
C ILE A 274 7.42 23.91 -6.53
N GLU A 275 7.91 24.79 -5.67
CA GLU A 275 7.08 25.66 -4.83
C GLU A 275 7.24 27.09 -5.32
N LEU A 276 6.11 27.71 -5.70
CA LEU A 276 6.04 29.06 -6.22
C LEU A 276 5.48 30.01 -5.15
N PRO A 277 6.05 31.22 -4.99
CA PRO A 277 5.51 32.23 -4.09
C PRO A 277 4.05 32.57 -4.38
N PRO A 278 3.28 33.01 -3.35
CA PRO A 278 1.94 33.54 -3.57
C PRO A 278 1.94 34.73 -4.54
N ILE A 279 0.86 34.87 -5.29
CA ILE A 279 0.60 35.96 -6.24
C ILE A 279 -0.76 36.60 -5.92
N SER A 280 -1.05 37.78 -6.48
CA SER A 280 -2.36 38.41 -6.31
C SER A 280 -3.45 37.68 -7.13
N GLU A 281 -4.72 38.00 -6.86
CA GLU A 281 -5.86 37.45 -7.60
C GLU A 281 -5.88 37.89 -9.08
N SER A 282 -5.17 38.96 -9.44
CA SER A 282 -5.03 39.46 -10.81
C SER A 282 -3.78 38.93 -11.51
N GLU A 283 -3.04 38.00 -10.89
CA GLU A 283 -1.76 37.53 -11.39
C GLU A 283 -1.77 36.02 -11.65
N TYR A 284 -0.93 35.58 -12.59
CA TYR A 284 -0.67 34.16 -12.87
C TYR A 284 0.78 33.91 -13.26
N TYR A 285 1.21 32.64 -13.14
CA TYR A 285 2.55 32.23 -13.55
C TYR A 285 2.59 31.77 -15.01
N THR A 286 3.57 32.30 -15.73
CA THR A 286 4.08 31.78 -17.01
C THR A 286 5.50 31.28 -16.80
N PHE A 287 6.06 30.53 -17.74
CA PHE A 287 7.43 30.06 -17.60
C PHE A 287 8.14 29.85 -18.93
N ASP A 288 9.46 29.80 -18.85
CA ASP A 288 10.36 29.40 -19.93
C ASP A 288 11.13 28.15 -19.54
N LEU A 289 11.51 27.35 -20.55
CA LEU A 289 12.37 26.18 -20.40
C LEU A 289 13.76 26.47 -20.99
N ALA A 290 14.76 26.58 -20.13
CA ALA A 290 16.15 26.85 -20.52
C ALA A 290 17.04 25.63 -20.31
N ARG A 291 18.16 25.54 -21.02
CA ARG A 291 19.21 24.57 -20.68
C ARG A 291 19.74 24.88 -19.29
N LYS A 292 19.97 23.83 -18.49
CA LYS A 292 20.42 23.95 -17.09
C LYS A 292 21.60 24.92 -16.95
N GLY A 293 21.45 25.90 -16.05
CA GLY A 293 22.44 26.92 -15.74
C GLY A 293 22.60 28.03 -16.78
N THR A 294 21.74 28.08 -17.80
CA THR A 294 21.88 29.04 -18.92
C THR A 294 20.60 29.83 -19.17
N ASN A 295 20.69 30.82 -20.06
CA ASN A 295 19.53 31.50 -20.66
C ASN A 295 19.37 31.10 -22.14
N GLU A 296 19.76 29.88 -22.49
CA GLU A 296 19.57 29.32 -23.83
C GLU A 296 18.34 28.40 -23.86
N PRO A 297 17.54 28.41 -24.94
CA PRO A 297 16.36 27.55 -25.09
C PRO A 297 16.71 26.07 -24.88
N ALA A 298 15.87 25.34 -24.13
CA ALA A 298 15.99 23.87 -23.99
C ALA A 298 15.58 23.12 -25.28
N PHE A 299 14.99 23.83 -26.24
CA PHE A 299 14.46 23.32 -27.49
C PHE A 299 15.02 24.15 -28.65
N ALA A 300 15.25 23.50 -29.79
CA ALA A 300 15.74 24.15 -31.00
C ALA A 300 14.81 23.87 -32.16
N SER A 301 14.53 24.89 -32.96
CA SER A 301 13.88 24.69 -34.26
C SER A 301 14.82 23.92 -35.19
N THR A 302 14.23 23.03 -35.97
CA THR A 302 14.82 22.29 -37.08
C THR A 302 14.65 23.06 -38.40
N ASN A 303 13.83 24.10 -38.40
CA ASN A 303 13.69 25.03 -39.51
C ASN A 303 14.71 26.17 -39.38
N SER A 304 15.63 26.26 -40.35
CA SER A 304 16.74 27.23 -40.34
C SER A 304 16.33 28.70 -40.30
N GLY A 305 15.07 29.02 -40.63
CA GLY A 305 14.51 30.38 -40.59
C GLY A 305 13.83 30.76 -39.27
N LYS A 306 13.64 29.81 -38.36
CA LYS A 306 12.90 30.01 -37.12
C LYS A 306 13.78 29.84 -35.89
N LYS A 307 13.42 30.53 -34.81
CA LYS A 307 14.09 30.42 -33.51
C LYS A 307 13.06 30.17 -32.43
N VAL A 308 13.48 29.48 -31.38
CA VAL A 308 12.72 29.41 -30.14
C VAL A 308 13.18 30.55 -29.24
N LYS A 309 12.24 31.36 -28.76
CA LYS A 309 12.54 32.59 -28.00
C LYS A 309 12.29 32.38 -26.51
N LEU A 310 13.33 32.62 -25.71
CA LEU A 310 13.21 32.80 -24.26
C LEU A 310 12.88 34.24 -23.89
N GLY A 311 12.33 34.40 -22.69
CA GLY A 311 11.92 35.64 -22.08
C GLY A 311 10.43 35.91 -22.31
N LEU A 312 9.75 36.38 -21.26
CA LEU A 312 8.30 36.68 -21.20
C LEU A 312 7.40 35.47 -20.89
N GLY A 313 7.98 34.30 -20.57
CA GLY A 313 7.23 33.10 -20.21
C GLY A 313 6.45 32.53 -21.39
N ASN A 314 7.12 32.37 -22.53
CA ASN A 314 6.47 32.00 -23.80
C ASN A 314 6.21 30.51 -23.92
N TYR A 315 6.85 29.68 -23.11
CA TYR A 315 6.74 28.22 -23.24
C TYR A 315 5.44 27.68 -22.69
N GLY A 316 4.81 28.40 -21.77
CA GLY A 316 3.61 27.88 -21.16
C GLY A 316 3.13 28.72 -20.01
N VAL A 317 1.91 28.40 -19.63
CA VAL A 317 1.23 28.99 -18.50
C VAL A 317 1.00 27.87 -17.50
N PHE A 318 1.23 28.12 -16.21
CA PHE A 318 0.68 27.25 -15.17
C PHE A 318 -0.82 27.57 -15.03
N PHE A 319 -1.57 27.41 -16.13
CA PHE A 319 -3.02 27.59 -16.20
C PHE A 319 -3.65 26.20 -16.20
N LEU A 320 -4.49 25.92 -15.22
CA LEU A 320 -5.13 24.62 -15.12
C LEU A 320 -6.66 24.77 -15.16
N GLN A 321 -7.15 24.58 -16.39
CA GLN A 321 -8.53 24.64 -16.92
C GLN A 321 -9.17 26.04 -17.05
N SER A 322 -9.35 26.48 -18.30
CA SER A 322 -10.16 27.62 -18.80
C SER A 322 -9.77 29.05 -18.36
N PRO A 323 -9.62 30.01 -19.29
CA PRO A 323 -9.26 31.42 -19.02
C PRO A 323 -10.27 32.22 -18.17
N GLU A 324 -11.42 31.64 -17.81
CA GLU A 324 -12.55 32.37 -17.21
C GLU A 324 -12.69 32.22 -15.68
N THR A 325 -11.94 31.33 -15.04
CA THR A 325 -12.02 31.12 -13.59
C THR A 325 -10.62 30.98 -12.98
N ALA A 326 -10.42 31.44 -11.74
CA ALA A 326 -9.11 31.47 -11.10
C ALA A 326 -8.74 30.08 -10.57
N PHE A 327 -7.59 29.52 -11.00
CA PHE A 327 -7.26 28.10 -10.75
C PHE A 327 -5.90 27.81 -10.12
N PHE A 328 -5.35 28.76 -9.37
CA PHE A 328 -4.33 28.45 -8.37
C PHE A 328 -4.53 29.39 -7.18
N LEU A 329 -5.23 28.92 -6.16
CA LEU A 329 -5.34 29.66 -4.90
C LEU A 329 -4.09 29.43 -4.05
N PRO A 330 -3.66 30.42 -3.24
CA PRO A 330 -2.68 30.20 -2.20
C PRO A 330 -2.96 28.91 -1.40
N GLY A 331 -1.98 28.02 -1.29
CA GLY A 331 -2.11 26.73 -0.62
C GLY A 331 -2.55 25.55 -1.50
N VAL A 332 -2.87 25.78 -2.78
CA VAL A 332 -3.21 24.71 -3.72
C VAL A 332 -1.95 23.96 -4.19
N ARG A 333 -2.09 22.64 -4.30
CA ARG A 333 -1.03 21.71 -4.72
C ARG A 333 -1.55 20.97 -5.94
N VAL A 334 -0.82 21.02 -7.04
CA VAL A 334 -1.25 20.38 -8.28
C VAL A 334 -0.21 19.39 -8.75
N ILE A 335 -0.68 18.26 -9.28
CA ILE A 335 0.14 17.28 -9.94
C ILE A 335 -0.32 17.11 -11.39
N CYS A 336 0.61 17.20 -12.33
CA CYS A 336 0.31 17.11 -13.76
C CYS A 336 1.47 16.48 -14.54
N ILE A 337 1.20 16.16 -15.81
CA ILE A 337 2.26 15.89 -16.78
C ILE A 337 2.39 17.14 -17.64
N LEU A 338 3.61 17.69 -17.73
CA LEU A 338 3.92 18.79 -18.62
C LEU A 338 4.34 18.20 -19.97
N SER A 339 3.43 18.24 -20.92
CA SER A 339 3.68 17.78 -22.30
C SER A 339 3.95 18.99 -23.18
N VAL A 340 5.00 18.91 -24.00
CA VAL A 340 5.32 19.97 -24.97
C VAL A 340 4.54 19.72 -26.26
N THR A 341 3.84 20.74 -26.71
CA THR A 341 3.10 20.80 -27.97
C THR A 341 3.62 21.96 -28.80
N GLU A 342 3.53 21.85 -30.12
CA GLU A 342 3.99 22.87 -31.06
C GLU A 342 2.80 23.41 -31.86
N GLU A 343 2.68 24.73 -31.98
CA GLU A 343 1.79 25.37 -32.93
C GLU A 343 2.62 26.05 -34.03
N THR A 344 2.39 25.63 -35.28
CA THR A 344 3.09 26.18 -36.45
C THR A 344 2.27 27.30 -37.06
N GLY A 345 2.45 28.54 -36.59
CA GLY A 345 1.64 29.69 -37.07
C GLY A 345 2.37 31.03 -37.25
N GLY A 346 3.55 31.22 -36.65
CA GLY A 346 4.24 32.51 -36.61
C GLY A 346 5.25 32.77 -37.73
N ASN A 347 5.38 34.03 -38.16
CA ASN A 347 6.52 34.47 -38.97
C ASN A 347 7.80 34.52 -38.10
N ASN A 348 8.76 33.65 -38.38
CA ASN A 348 10.13 33.57 -37.79
C ASN A 348 10.30 32.92 -36.41
N PHE A 349 9.25 32.39 -35.78
CA PHE A 349 9.33 31.68 -34.50
C PHE A 349 8.46 30.42 -34.51
N ASP A 350 8.91 29.38 -33.81
CA ASP A 350 8.04 28.26 -33.41
C ASP A 350 7.52 28.54 -32.00
N GLU A 351 6.19 28.45 -31.84
CA GLU A 351 5.54 28.60 -30.55
C GLU A 351 5.44 27.22 -29.90
N LEU A 352 6.15 27.05 -28.79
CA LEU A 352 6.07 25.86 -27.96
C LEU A 352 5.12 26.15 -26.81
N PHE A 353 4.12 25.30 -26.69
CA PHE A 353 3.17 25.34 -25.59
C PHE A 353 3.36 24.09 -24.75
N VAL A 354 3.64 24.31 -23.47
CA VAL A 354 3.64 23.26 -22.47
C VAL A 354 2.24 23.22 -21.90
N THR A 355 1.48 22.20 -22.28
CA THR A 355 0.14 21.98 -21.77
C THR A 355 0.24 21.07 -20.54
N PRO A 356 -0.07 21.58 -19.35
CA PRO A 356 -0.27 20.73 -18.19
C PRO A 356 -1.52 19.87 -18.40
N THR A 357 -1.32 18.56 -18.59
CA THR A 357 -2.42 17.60 -18.60
C THR A 357 -2.70 17.24 -17.14
N ILE A 358 -3.79 17.79 -16.57
CA ILE A 358 -4.31 17.28 -15.31
C ILE A 358 -4.84 15.89 -15.60
N SER A 359 -4.11 14.89 -15.13
CA SER A 359 -4.69 13.58 -14.95
C SER A 359 -5.61 13.70 -13.75
N GLU A 360 -6.92 13.82 -13.97
CA GLU A 360 -7.96 13.81 -12.90
C GLU A 360 -7.74 12.62 -11.94
N TYR A 361 -7.14 11.57 -12.47
CA TYR A 361 -6.75 10.39 -11.75
C TYR A 361 -5.53 10.54 -10.84
N LEU A 362 -4.54 11.38 -11.19
CA LEU A 362 -3.47 11.78 -10.28
C LEU A 362 -4.03 12.59 -9.10
N ALA A 363 -5.02 13.45 -9.33
CA ALA A 363 -5.72 14.17 -8.27
C ALA A 363 -6.45 13.20 -7.31
N ASN A 364 -7.17 12.22 -7.86
CA ASN A 364 -7.80 11.17 -7.05
C ASN A 364 -6.76 10.32 -6.29
N TRP A 365 -5.65 9.94 -6.93
CA TRP A 365 -4.54 9.17 -6.34
C TRP A 365 -3.90 9.87 -5.12
N ILE A 366 -3.82 11.21 -5.11
CA ILE A 366 -3.35 11.99 -3.96
C ILE A 366 -4.42 12.08 -2.88
N ASN A 367 -5.69 12.26 -3.26
CA ASN A 367 -6.81 12.33 -2.33
C ASN A 367 -7.14 10.96 -1.69
N PHE A 368 -6.58 9.86 -2.20
CA PHE A 368 -6.53 8.55 -1.54
C PHE A 368 -5.56 8.50 -0.33
N GLN A 369 -5.39 9.62 0.38
CA GLN A 369 -4.56 9.72 1.59
C GLN A 369 -5.27 9.21 2.84
#